data_AF-A0A319DSW9-F1
#
_entry.id   AF-A0A319DSW9-F1
#
_cell.length_a   1.000
_cell.length_b   1.000
_cell.length_c   1.000
_cell.angle_alpha   90.00
_cell.angle_beta   90.00
_cell.angle_gamma   90.00
#
_symmetry.space_group_name_H-M   'P 1'
#
loop_
_entity.id
_entity.type
_entity.pdbx_description
1 polymer ?
#
loop_
_entity_poly.entity_id
_entity_poly.type
_entity_poly.pdbx_seq_one_letter_code
_entity_poly.pdbx_strand_id
1 'polypeptide(L)'
;YHALIALFYTQGSNNASGMTTASDEAYLEAICPHPTNLSPHLFAWTTTTTTLCLLSLVLGASLRLAAFKFLGRNFTFQLSQPDTLVTGGIYRFVQHPSYTGLWLLVAGYLGLIMRRDGAVACTMEASILARLSGWGGWVVGGLVSVLIPFTVMRVRDEEAMLRAQFGQTWERWHARTA
;
A
#
# COMPACT_ATOMS: atom_id res chain seq x y z
N TYR A 1 -3.92 14.76 -1.54
CA TYR A 1 -3.16 15.36 -0.43
C TYR A 1 -1.65 15.37 -0.71
N HIS A 2 -0.94 14.22 -0.66
CA HIS A 2 0.50 14.14 -0.97
C HIS A 2 0.90 14.75 -2.31
N ALA A 3 0.17 14.45 -3.41
CA ALA A 3 0.44 15.01 -4.72
C ALA A 3 0.24 16.54 -4.80
N LEU A 4 -0.74 17.08 -4.06
CA LEU A 4 -1.01 18.53 -4.03
C LEU A 4 0.09 19.26 -3.27
N ILE A 5 0.47 18.77 -2.09
CA ILE A 5 1.58 19.33 -1.31
C ILE A 5 2.87 19.28 -2.14
N ALA A 6 3.14 18.17 -2.81
CA ALA A 6 4.31 18.02 -3.65
C ALA A 6 4.32 19.02 -4.82
N LEU A 7 3.18 19.24 -5.50
CA LEU A 7 3.06 20.19 -6.61
C LEU A 7 3.33 21.62 -6.16
N PHE A 8 2.62 22.10 -5.12
CA PHE A 8 2.76 23.49 -4.68
C PHE A 8 4.10 23.76 -3.99
N TYR A 9 4.65 22.81 -3.20
CA TYR A 9 5.93 22.98 -2.51
C TYR A 9 7.13 23.03 -3.48
N THR A 10 7.14 22.17 -4.50
CA THR A 10 8.22 22.16 -5.51
C THR A 10 8.21 23.41 -6.40
N GLN A 11 7.01 23.94 -6.69
CA GLN A 11 6.88 25.19 -7.43
C GLN A 11 7.43 26.38 -6.61
N GLY A 12 7.14 26.45 -5.31
CA GLY A 12 7.70 27.48 -4.42
C GLY A 12 9.23 27.44 -4.28
N SER A 13 9.81 26.24 -4.22
CA SER A 13 11.27 26.07 -4.14
C SER A 13 12.00 26.41 -5.44
N ASN A 14 11.41 26.10 -6.60
CA ASN A 14 12.03 26.37 -7.91
C ASN A 14 11.81 27.83 -8.37
N ASN A 15 10.75 28.48 -7.91
CA ASN A 15 10.41 29.87 -8.24
C ASN A 15 11.04 30.92 -7.31
N ALA A 16 12.01 30.55 -6.47
CA ALA A 16 12.84 31.53 -5.75
C ALA A 16 13.57 32.53 -6.69
N SER A 17 13.56 32.27 -8.01
CA SER A 17 14.06 33.15 -9.07
C SER A 17 12.97 33.81 -9.93
N GLY A 18 11.67 33.56 -9.68
CA GLY A 18 10.58 34.05 -10.53
C GLY A 18 9.19 33.89 -9.90
N MET A 19 8.67 35.00 -9.35
CA MET A 19 7.28 35.27 -8.94
C MET A 19 6.43 34.05 -8.55
N THR A 20 6.55 33.63 -7.28
CA THR A 20 5.50 32.85 -6.61
C THR A 20 4.23 33.71 -6.53
N THR A 21 3.10 33.19 -7.01
CA THR A 21 1.81 33.87 -6.89
C THR A 21 1.32 33.76 -5.45
N ALA A 22 0.87 34.86 -4.85
CA ALA A 22 0.34 34.88 -3.47
C ALA A 22 -0.79 33.86 -3.22
N SER A 23 -1.44 33.39 -4.29
CA SER A 23 -2.41 32.29 -4.25
C SER A 23 -1.79 30.96 -3.80
N ASP A 24 -0.58 30.65 -4.27
CA ASP A 24 0.03 29.32 -4.12
C ASP A 24 0.51 29.12 -2.68
N GLU A 25 1.00 30.19 -2.04
CA GLU A 25 1.32 30.22 -0.60
C GLU A 25 0.04 30.07 0.24
N ALA A 26 -1.05 30.74 -0.11
CA ALA A 26 -2.33 30.62 0.61
C ALA A 26 -2.93 29.20 0.52
N TYR A 27 -2.81 28.54 -0.63
CA TYR A 27 -3.22 27.13 -0.77
C TYR A 27 -2.30 26.19 0.03
N LEU A 28 -0.99 26.45 0.06
CA LEU A 28 -0.04 25.67 0.86
C LEU A 28 -0.33 25.78 2.35
N GLU A 29 -0.54 26.98 2.89
CA GLU A 29 -0.87 27.16 4.31
C GLU A 29 -2.22 26.52 4.69
N ALA A 30 -3.21 26.56 3.79
CA ALA A 30 -4.50 25.91 4.00
C ALA A 30 -4.40 24.37 4.00
N ILE A 31 -3.47 23.80 3.24
CA ILE A 31 -3.27 22.35 3.12
C ILE A 31 -2.25 21.84 4.15
N CYS A 32 -1.30 22.69 4.57
CA CYS A 32 -0.14 22.37 5.39
C CYS A 32 0.06 23.41 6.51
N PRO A 33 -0.47 23.16 7.71
CA PRO A 33 -0.33 24.06 8.85
C PRO A 33 1.12 24.29 9.33
N HIS A 34 2.02 23.31 9.11
CA HIS A 34 3.41 23.37 9.55
C HIS A 34 4.41 23.12 8.41
N PRO A 35 4.63 24.11 7.52
CA PRO A 35 5.51 23.96 6.37
C PRO A 35 7.01 23.84 6.74
N THR A 36 7.40 24.32 7.92
CA THR A 36 8.78 24.24 8.43
C THR A 36 9.23 22.83 8.78
N ASN A 37 8.29 21.90 8.99
CA ASN A 37 8.57 20.49 9.23
C ASN A 37 8.84 19.72 7.92
N LEU A 38 8.67 20.36 6.75
CA LEU A 38 9.00 19.75 5.46
C LEU A 38 10.50 19.86 5.23
N SER A 39 11.14 18.71 5.09
CA SER A 39 12.54 18.64 4.70
C SER A 39 12.65 18.76 3.17
N PRO A 40 13.40 19.75 2.63
CA PRO A 40 13.48 19.99 1.18
C PRO A 40 14.06 18.80 0.41
N HIS A 41 14.91 18.00 1.05
CA HIS A 41 15.57 16.84 0.45
C HIS A 41 14.70 15.56 0.43
N LEU A 42 13.65 15.46 1.24
CA LEU A 42 12.66 14.38 1.11
C LEU A 42 11.50 14.75 0.20
N PHE A 43 11.23 16.04 0.00
CA PHE A 43 10.38 16.53 -1.10
C PHE A 43 11.15 16.71 -2.40
N ALA A 44 12.48 16.58 -2.41
CA ALA A 44 13.24 16.29 -3.61
C ALA A 44 12.84 14.89 -4.07
N TRP A 45 11.97 14.85 -5.06
CA TRP A 45 11.49 13.64 -5.71
C TRP A 45 12.69 12.81 -6.16
N THR A 46 13.07 11.78 -5.41
CA THR A 46 13.73 10.64 -6.03
C THR A 46 12.62 9.98 -6.83
N THR A 47 12.48 10.39 -8.10
CA THR A 47 11.49 9.88 -9.05
C THR A 47 11.36 8.37 -8.96
N THR A 48 12.49 7.70 -8.74
CA THR A 48 12.60 6.27 -8.47
C THR A 48 11.72 5.78 -7.32
N THR A 49 11.81 6.35 -6.10
CA THR A 49 11.09 5.83 -4.93
C THR A 49 9.59 6.04 -5.05
N THR A 50 9.16 7.22 -5.54
CA THR A 50 7.73 7.50 -5.79
C THR A 50 7.18 6.61 -6.90
N THR A 51 7.93 6.46 -8.00
CA THR A 51 7.53 5.57 -9.10
C THR A 51 7.42 4.13 -8.62
N LEU A 52 8.36 3.64 -7.80
CA LEU A 52 8.29 2.30 -7.22
C LEU A 52 7.08 2.11 -6.30
N CYS A 53 6.76 3.08 -5.45
CA CYS A 53 5.57 3.01 -4.58
C CYS A 53 4.28 3.01 -5.40
N LEU A 54 4.15 3.90 -6.39
CA LEU A 54 2.99 3.96 -7.28
C LEU A 54 2.85 2.70 -8.13
N LEU A 55 3.96 2.19 -8.66
CA LEU A 55 3.99 0.94 -9.41
C LEU A 55 3.53 -0.23 -8.52
N SER A 56 4.02 -0.30 -7.28
CA SER A 56 3.58 -1.31 -6.30
C SER A 56 2.07 -1.23 -6.05
N LEU A 57 1.51 -0.02 -5.89
CA LEU A 57 0.07 0.19 -5.71
C LEU A 57 -0.73 -0.25 -6.95
N VAL A 58 -0.30 0.14 -8.15
CA VAL A 58 -0.97 -0.22 -9.41
C VAL A 58 -0.93 -1.73 -9.64
N LEU A 59 0.22 -2.37 -9.42
CA LEU A 59 0.38 -3.82 -9.54
C LEU A 59 -0.48 -4.55 -8.50
N GLY A 60 -0.47 -4.11 -7.25
CA GLY A 60 -1.26 -4.69 -6.17
C GLY A 60 -2.77 -4.59 -6.43
N ALA A 61 -3.25 -3.43 -6.89
CA ALA A 61 -4.64 -3.22 -7.28
C ALA A 61 -5.03 -4.09 -8.48
N SER A 62 -4.17 -4.14 -9.51
CA SER A 62 -4.41 -4.94 -10.71
C SER A 62 -4.49 -6.43 -10.39
N LEU A 63 -3.62 -6.94 -9.52
CA LEU A 63 -3.66 -8.33 -9.05
C LEU A 63 -4.94 -8.67 -8.30
N ARG A 64 -5.40 -7.78 -7.40
CA ARG A 64 -6.68 -7.99 -6.69
C ARG A 64 -7.87 -7.96 -7.63
N LEU A 65 -7.93 -7.00 -8.55
CA LEU A 65 -9.00 -6.91 -9.54
C LEU A 65 -9.01 -8.12 -10.46
N ALA A 66 -7.83 -8.60 -10.90
CA ALA A 66 -7.71 -9.83 -11.67
C ALA A 66 -8.19 -11.05 -10.87
N ALA A 67 -7.79 -11.18 -9.60
CA ALA A 67 -8.24 -12.25 -8.71
C ALA A 67 -9.77 -12.27 -8.58
N PHE A 68 -10.39 -11.11 -8.35
CA PHE A 68 -11.85 -10.97 -8.25
C PHE A 68 -12.56 -11.27 -9.56
N LYS A 69 -11.99 -10.83 -10.69
CA LYS A 69 -12.53 -11.13 -12.02
C LYS A 69 -12.50 -12.62 -12.33
N PHE A 70 -11.43 -13.33 -11.94
CA PHE A 70 -11.30 -14.77 -12.16
C PHE A 70 -12.16 -15.62 -11.20
N LEU A 71 -12.34 -15.20 -9.94
CA LEU A 71 -13.27 -15.88 -9.03
C LEU A 71 -14.74 -15.58 -9.36
N GLY A 72 -15.06 -14.38 -9.85
CA GLY A 72 -16.41 -14.01 -10.26
C GLY A 72 -17.44 -14.26 -9.16
N ARG A 73 -18.44 -15.09 -9.44
CA ARG A 73 -19.54 -15.44 -8.51
C ARG A 73 -19.09 -16.25 -7.29
N ASN A 74 -17.88 -16.85 -7.31
CA ASN A 74 -17.31 -17.57 -6.18
C ASN A 74 -16.54 -16.66 -5.22
N PHE A 75 -16.45 -15.35 -5.49
CA PHE A 75 -15.76 -14.42 -4.61
C PHE A 75 -16.63 -14.00 -3.43
N THR A 76 -16.19 -14.35 -2.23
CA THR A 76 -16.84 -13.95 -0.98
C THR A 76 -15.80 -13.36 -0.03
N PHE A 77 -16.14 -12.23 0.61
CA PHE A 77 -15.28 -11.60 1.63
C PHE A 77 -15.29 -12.38 2.96
N GLN A 78 -16.36 -13.13 3.20
CA GLN A 78 -16.44 -14.11 4.28
C GLN A 78 -16.02 -15.48 3.76
N LEU A 79 -15.38 -16.27 4.61
CA LEU A 79 -14.98 -17.64 4.32
C LEU A 79 -16.24 -18.47 4.01
N SER A 80 -16.59 -18.61 2.73
CA SER A 80 -17.72 -19.43 2.30
C SER A 80 -17.21 -20.51 1.37
N GLN A 81 -17.84 -21.69 1.45
CA GLN A 81 -17.50 -22.82 0.59
C GLN A 81 -17.80 -22.46 -0.88
N PRO A 82 -16.80 -22.35 -1.77
CA PRO A 82 -17.05 -22.04 -3.17
C PRO A 82 -17.61 -23.26 -3.92
N ASP A 83 -18.51 -23.08 -4.87
CA ASP A 83 -19.09 -24.21 -5.62
C ASP A 83 -18.08 -24.90 -6.55
N THR A 84 -17.07 -24.17 -7.03
CA THR A 84 -16.07 -24.69 -7.95
C THR A 84 -14.65 -24.20 -7.64
N LEU A 85 -13.67 -25.09 -7.83
CA LEU A 85 -12.25 -24.77 -7.66
C LEU A 85 -11.71 -24.08 -8.91
N VAL A 86 -11.44 -22.78 -8.80
CA VAL A 86 -10.85 -21.99 -9.89
C VAL A 86 -9.34 -22.20 -9.93
N THR A 87 -8.86 -22.89 -10.97
CA THR A 87 -7.42 -23.17 -11.18
C THR A 87 -6.85 -22.52 -12.45
N GLY A 88 -7.70 -21.80 -13.19
CA GLY A 88 -7.35 -21.15 -14.45
C GLY A 88 -6.76 -19.74 -14.31
N GLY A 89 -6.19 -19.24 -15.40
CA GLY A 89 -5.65 -17.88 -15.46
C GLY A 89 -4.51 -17.66 -14.48
N ILE A 90 -4.62 -16.60 -13.66
CA ILE A 90 -3.60 -16.26 -12.66
C ILE A 90 -3.46 -17.32 -11.55
N TYR A 91 -4.53 -18.06 -11.26
CA TYR A 91 -4.57 -19.14 -10.25
C TYR A 91 -3.79 -20.40 -10.67
N ARG A 92 -3.28 -20.44 -11.91
CA ARG A 92 -2.34 -21.46 -12.36
C ARG A 92 -0.92 -21.23 -11.80
N PHE A 93 -0.58 -19.98 -11.49
CA PHE A 93 0.77 -19.60 -11.08
C PHE A 93 0.86 -19.29 -9.58
N VAL A 94 -0.19 -18.70 -9.01
CA VAL A 94 -0.23 -18.27 -7.60
C VAL A 94 -1.56 -18.68 -7.00
N GLN A 95 -1.56 -19.35 -5.85
CA GLN A 95 -2.78 -19.78 -5.17
C GLN A 95 -3.59 -18.60 -4.62
N HIS A 96 -2.87 -17.58 -4.15
CA HIS A 96 -3.39 -16.47 -3.35
C HIS A 96 -3.08 -15.09 -3.95
N PRO A 97 -3.39 -14.82 -5.24
CA PRO A 97 -2.98 -13.59 -5.92
C PRO A 97 -3.56 -12.32 -5.27
N SER A 98 -4.74 -12.43 -4.63
CA SER A 98 -5.35 -11.32 -3.89
C SER A 98 -4.57 -10.93 -2.62
N TYR A 99 -3.98 -11.91 -1.93
CA TYR A 99 -3.13 -11.67 -0.75
C TYR A 99 -1.78 -11.09 -1.17
N THR A 100 -1.17 -11.58 -2.25
CA THR A 100 0.02 -10.96 -2.84
C THR A 100 -0.25 -9.51 -3.23
N GLY A 101 -1.39 -9.23 -3.86
CA GLY A 101 -1.82 -7.88 -4.19
C GLY A 101 -2.06 -7.00 -2.96
N LEU A 102 -2.60 -7.55 -1.87
CA LEU A 102 -2.76 -6.85 -0.60
C LEU A 102 -1.41 -6.42 -0.02
N TRP A 103 -0.42 -7.31 0.01
CA TRP A 103 0.91 -6.97 0.54
C TRP A 103 1.63 -5.94 -0.31
N LEU A 104 1.46 -5.95 -1.64
CA LEU A 104 1.95 -4.88 -2.51
C LEU A 104 1.27 -3.53 -2.20
N LEU A 105 -0.05 -3.53 -1.99
CA LEU A 105 -0.77 -2.32 -1.58
C LEU A 105 -0.28 -1.79 -0.22
N VAL A 106 -0.09 -2.67 0.76
CA VAL A 106 0.44 -2.32 2.08
C VAL A 106 1.85 -1.74 1.94
N ALA A 107 2.73 -2.37 1.16
CA ALA A 107 4.09 -1.87 0.94
C ALA A 107 4.11 -0.49 0.26
N GLY A 108 3.34 -0.32 -0.81
CA GLY A 108 3.21 0.98 -1.51
C GLY A 108 2.60 2.06 -0.62
N TYR A 109 1.58 1.73 0.18
CA TYR A 109 0.92 2.65 1.09
C TYR A 109 1.85 3.08 2.25
N LEU A 110 2.51 2.13 2.89
CA LEU A 110 3.48 2.41 3.96
C LEU A 110 4.67 3.22 3.42
N GLY A 111 5.17 2.90 2.22
CA GLY A 111 6.23 3.66 1.56
C GLY A 111 5.83 5.11 1.23
N LEU A 112 4.56 5.35 0.90
CA LEU A 112 4.06 6.68 0.54
C LEU A 112 3.70 7.54 1.78
N ILE A 113 3.09 6.94 2.80
CA ILE A 113 2.48 7.66 3.95
C ILE A 113 3.34 7.63 5.21
N MET A 114 4.06 6.54 5.49
CA MET A 114 4.95 6.44 6.65
C MET A 114 6.37 6.92 6.35
N ARG A 115 6.56 7.65 5.25
CA ARG A 115 7.79 8.41 5.00
C ARG A 115 7.89 9.47 6.10
N ARG A 116 8.94 9.37 6.92
CA ARG A 116 9.16 10.16 8.15
C ARG A 116 9.03 11.68 7.95
N ASP A 117 9.19 12.13 6.71
CA ASP A 117 9.14 13.55 6.34
C ASP A 117 8.21 13.81 5.13
N GLY A 118 7.16 12.99 4.99
CA GLY A 118 6.11 13.12 3.95
C GLY A 118 4.99 14.09 4.34
N ALA A 119 3.85 14.03 3.65
CA ALA A 119 2.75 14.98 3.89
C ALA A 119 2.12 14.88 5.29
N VAL A 120 2.40 13.81 6.03
CA VAL A 120 1.98 13.67 7.44
C VAL A 120 2.75 14.63 8.35
N ALA A 121 3.98 15.03 7.99
CA ALA A 121 4.75 16.02 8.74
C ALA A 121 4.14 17.44 8.68
N CYS A 122 3.33 17.74 7.65
CA CYS A 122 2.59 19.00 7.53
C CYS A 122 1.52 19.18 8.62
N THR A 123 0.89 18.08 9.04
CA THR A 123 -0.24 18.11 9.97
C THR A 123 0.18 17.76 11.40
N MET A 124 1.43 17.33 11.60
CA MET A 124 1.97 16.98 12.90
C MET A 124 2.78 18.12 13.50
N GLU A 125 2.54 18.38 14.79
CA GLU A 125 3.30 19.34 15.57
C GLU A 125 4.76 18.90 15.71
N ALA A 126 5.70 19.85 15.66
CA ALA A 126 7.15 19.58 15.66
C ALA A 126 7.62 18.76 16.90
N SER A 127 6.92 18.92 18.04
CA SER A 127 7.17 18.18 19.28
C SER A 127 6.83 16.69 19.16
N ILE A 128 5.78 16.35 18.42
CA ILE A 128 5.37 14.97 18.13
C ILE A 128 6.31 14.35 17.11
N LEU A 129 6.68 15.10 16.08
CA LEU A 129 7.61 14.64 15.05
C LEU A 129 8.99 14.31 15.65
N ALA A 130 9.50 15.16 16.55
CA ALA A 130 10.75 14.91 17.27
C ALA A 130 10.68 13.66 18.17
N ARG A 131 9.55 13.42 18.85
CA ARG A 131 9.33 12.22 19.67
C ARG A 131 9.21 10.93 18.85
N LEU A 132 8.66 11.02 17.64
CA LEU A 132 8.54 9.89 16.71
C LEU A 132 9.78 9.67 15.84
N SER A 133 10.71 10.63 15.85
CA SER A 133 11.98 10.53 15.11
C SER A 133 12.75 9.29 15.60
N GLY A 134 12.90 8.30 14.72
CA GLY A 134 13.55 7.01 15.02
C GLY A 134 12.60 5.84 15.33
N TRP A 135 11.35 6.09 15.71
CA TRP A 135 10.36 5.05 16.03
C TRP A 135 9.56 4.57 14.82
N GLY A 136 9.53 5.33 13.72
CA GLY A 136 8.74 5.00 12.54
C GLY A 136 9.04 3.61 11.95
N GLY A 137 10.31 3.19 11.95
CA GLY A 137 10.69 1.84 11.52
C GLY A 137 10.16 0.74 12.44
N TRP A 138 10.15 0.98 13.74
CA TRP A 138 9.60 0.07 14.74
C TRP A 138 8.08 0.00 14.70
N VAL A 139 7.40 1.12 14.45
CA VAL A 139 5.94 1.17 14.26
C VAL A 139 5.54 0.39 13.01
N VAL A 140 6.23 0.62 11.89
CA VAL A 140 6.00 -0.13 10.64
C VAL A 140 6.31 -1.62 10.84
N GLY A 141 7.44 -1.94 11.47
CA GLY A 141 7.84 -3.30 11.81
C GLY A 141 6.78 -3.98 12.67
N GLY A 142 6.34 -3.35 13.75
CA GLY A 142 5.29 -3.86 14.63
C GLY A 142 3.96 -4.07 13.92
N LEU A 143 3.51 -3.12 13.10
CA LEU A 143 2.30 -3.26 12.30
C LEU A 143 2.39 -4.46 11.36
N VAL A 144 3.50 -4.59 10.62
CA VAL A 144 3.72 -5.72 9.70
C VAL A 144 3.80 -7.04 10.46
N SER A 145 4.50 -7.08 11.60
CA SER A 145 4.59 -8.25 12.46
C SER A 145 3.25 -8.71 13.01
N VAL A 146 2.29 -7.80 13.20
CA VAL A 146 0.90 -8.14 13.54
C VAL A 146 0.12 -8.62 12.32
N LEU A 147 0.25 -7.96 11.17
CA LEU A 147 -0.53 -8.29 9.97
C LEU A 147 -0.14 -9.63 9.31
N ILE A 148 1.13 -10.04 9.41
CA ILE A 148 1.63 -11.32 8.88
C ILE A 148 0.86 -12.52 9.47
N PRO A 149 0.82 -12.75 10.79
CA PRO A 149 0.14 -13.91 11.36
C PRO A 149 -1.37 -13.91 11.07
N PHE A 150 -2.04 -12.76 11.07
CA PHE A 150 -3.46 -12.68 10.66
C PHE A 150 -3.66 -13.16 9.22
N THR A 151 -2.78 -12.74 8.30
CA THR A 151 -2.86 -13.17 6.90
C THR A 151 -2.56 -14.65 6.75
N VAL A 152 -1.52 -15.15 7.44
CA VAL A 152 -1.13 -16.57 7.41
C VAL A 152 -2.23 -17.45 7.99
N MET A 153 -2.80 -17.10 9.14
CA MET A 153 -3.92 -17.84 9.73
C MET A 153 -5.08 -17.92 8.74
N ARG A 154 -5.45 -16.79 8.13
CA ARG A 154 -6.55 -16.76 7.17
C ARG A 154 -6.29 -17.61 5.92
N VAL A 155 -5.07 -17.59 5.39
CA VAL A 155 -4.67 -18.45 4.27
C VAL A 155 -4.79 -19.93 4.65
N ARG A 156 -4.36 -20.30 5.85
CA ARG A 156 -4.46 -21.70 6.34
C ARG A 156 -5.91 -22.13 6.51
N ASP A 157 -6.77 -21.26 7.02
CA ASP A 157 -8.21 -21.53 7.15
C ASP A 157 -8.87 -21.70 5.78
N GLU A 158 -8.52 -20.86 4.80
CA GLU A 158 -8.98 -20.98 3.41
C GLU A 158 -8.51 -22.30 2.78
N GLU A 159 -7.24 -22.66 2.93
CA GLU A 159 -6.69 -23.90 2.38
C GLU A 159 -7.29 -25.14 3.04
N ALA A 160 -7.51 -25.12 4.36
CA ALA A 160 -8.18 -26.20 5.07
C ALA A 160 -9.62 -26.38 4.57
N MET A 161 -10.35 -25.29 4.36
CA MET A 161 -11.70 -25.31 3.79
C MET A 161 -11.69 -25.87 2.36
N LEU A 162 -10.79 -25.39 1.49
CA LEU A 162 -10.69 -25.85 0.10
C LEU A 162 -10.29 -27.33 0.02
N ARG A 163 -9.38 -27.78 0.89
CA ARG A 163 -9.01 -29.19 0.99
C ARG A 163 -10.17 -30.06 1.44
N ALA A 164 -10.93 -29.62 2.46
CA ALA A 164 -12.09 -30.35 2.95
C ALA A 164 -13.18 -30.48 1.88
N GLN A 165 -13.38 -29.45 1.06
CA GLN A 165 -14.44 -29.43 0.06
C GLN A 165 -14.06 -30.17 -1.23
N PHE A 166 -12.86 -29.96 -1.76
CA PHE A 166 -12.46 -30.47 -3.08
C PHE A 166 -11.50 -31.69 -3.01
N GLY A 167 -11.03 -32.06 -1.83
CA GLY A 167 -10.21 -33.25 -1.58
C GLY A 167 -9.03 -33.38 -2.54
N GLN A 168 -8.96 -34.50 -3.25
CA GLN A 168 -7.87 -34.81 -4.18
C GLN A 168 -7.70 -33.79 -5.32
N THR A 169 -8.77 -33.11 -5.74
CA THR A 169 -8.68 -32.10 -6.81
C THR A 169 -7.89 -30.88 -6.34
N TRP A 170 -8.09 -30.47 -5.09
CA TRP A 170 -7.29 -29.42 -4.46
C TRP A 170 -5.85 -29.89 -4.23
N GLU A 171 -5.63 -31.11 -3.73
CA GLU A 171 -4.25 -31.61 -3.49
C GLU A 171 -3.41 -31.66 -4.78
N ARG A 172 -3.99 -32.13 -5.89
CA ARG A 172 -3.33 -32.14 -7.21
C ARG A 172 -3.04 -30.74 -7.74
N TRP A 173 -3.88 -29.76 -7.44
CA TRP A 173 -3.62 -28.38 -7.83
C TRP A 173 -2.57 -27.74 -6.91
N HIS A 174 -2.71 -27.89 -5.60
CA HIS A 174 -1.81 -27.34 -4.59
C HIS A 174 -0.37 -27.83 -4.79
N ALA A 175 -0.16 -29.11 -5.08
CA ALA A 175 1.17 -29.66 -5.37
C ALA A 175 1.88 -29.01 -6.58
N ARG A 176 1.16 -28.32 -7.46
CA ARG A 176 1.71 -27.63 -8.64
C ARG A 176 1.91 -26.13 -8.44
N THR A 177 1.35 -25.56 -7.36
CA THR A 177 1.23 -24.11 -7.18
C THR A 177 1.62 -23.62 -5.79
N ALA A 178 1.97 -24.52 -4.87
CA ALA A 178 2.43 -24.22 -3.51
C ALA A 178 3.86 -23.67 -3.51
#